data_AF-A0A923TTE3-F1
#
_entry.id   AF-A0A923TTE3-F1
#
_cell.length_a   1.000
_cell.length_b   1.000
_cell.length_c   1.000
_cell.angle_alpha   90.00
_cell.angle_beta   90.00
_cell.angle_gamma   90.00
#
_symmetry.space_group_name_H-M   'P 1'
#
loop_
_entity.id
_entity.type
_entity.pdbx_description
1 polymer ?
#
loop_
_entity_poly.entity_id
_entity_poly.type
_entity_poly.pdbx_seq_one_letter_code
_entity_poly.pdbx_strand_id
1 'polypeptide(L)'
;MKHLIDTWTLLKKTMESFIDDEALKFSASLSYYTIFSISPLIIIVISVAGLVFGQDAVEGRVYYQIKSLIGSDAALQIQHIIATVQLQDKGVAGTIVGFCILF
;
A
#
# COMPACT_ATOMS: atom_id res chain seq x y z
N MET A 1 -12.23 -14.50 -42.84
CA MET A 1 -12.61 -13.08 -42.69
C MET A 1 -13.73 -12.85 -41.66
N LYS A 2 -14.84 -13.59 -41.66
CA LYS A 2 -15.92 -13.44 -40.65
C LYS A 2 -15.45 -13.55 -39.19
N HIS A 3 -14.67 -14.57 -38.84
CA HIS A 3 -14.14 -14.74 -37.48
C HIS A 3 -13.28 -13.57 -36.97
N LEU A 4 -12.51 -12.89 -37.84
CA LEU A 4 -11.71 -11.73 -37.45
C LEU A 4 -12.58 -10.52 -37.10
N ILE A 5 -13.69 -10.36 -37.82
CA ILE A 5 -14.67 -9.29 -37.59
C ILE A 5 -15.40 -9.55 -36.27
N ASP A 6 -15.78 -10.81 -36.01
CA ASP A 6 -16.47 -11.21 -34.78
C ASP A 6 -15.58 -11.00 -33.53
N THR A 7 -14.30 -11.41 -33.58
CA THR A 7 -13.35 -11.17 -32.49
C THR A 7 -13.09 -9.69 -32.25
N TRP A 8 -13.06 -8.89 -33.31
CA TRP A 8 -12.89 -7.44 -33.20
C TRP A 8 -14.11 -6.78 -32.55
N THR A 9 -15.31 -7.17 -32.96
CA THR A 9 -16.55 -6.68 -32.32
C THR A 9 -16.67 -7.09 -30.87
N LEU A 10 -16.25 -8.31 -30.51
CA LEU A 10 -16.23 -8.76 -29.12
C LEU A 10 -15.25 -7.92 -28.28
N LEU A 11 -14.02 -7.73 -28.76
CA LEU A 11 -13.03 -6.90 -28.08
C LEU A 11 -13.53 -5.47 -27.88
N LYS A 12 -14.12 -4.86 -28.92
CA LYS A 12 -14.69 -3.53 -28.85
C LYS A 12 -15.79 -3.44 -27.80
N LYS A 13 -16.73 -4.40 -27.79
CA LYS A 13 -17.84 -4.43 -26.84
C LYS A 13 -17.38 -4.65 -25.40
N THR A 14 -16.36 -5.49 -25.20
CA THR A 14 -15.72 -5.67 -23.88
C THR A 14 -15.07 -4.37 -23.40
N MET A 15 -14.39 -3.63 -24.28
CA MET A 15 -13.78 -2.36 -23.91
C MET A 15 -14.82 -1.28 -23.60
N GLU A 16 -15.91 -1.20 -24.38
CA GLU A 16 -17.04 -0.30 -24.08
C GLU A 16 -17.65 -0.62 -22.72
N SER A 17 -18.00 -1.88 -22.45
CA SER A 17 -18.52 -2.27 -21.12
C SER A 17 -17.52 -2.02 -19.99
N PHE A 18 -16.22 -2.25 -20.20
CA PHE A 18 -15.20 -1.99 -19.18
C PHE A 18 -15.08 -0.49 -18.83
N ILE A 19 -15.27 0.38 -19.82
CA ILE A 19 -15.27 1.83 -19.60
C ILE A 19 -16.58 2.27 -18.94
N ASP A 20 -17.72 1.74 -19.41
CA ASP A 20 -19.05 2.02 -18.84
C ASP A 20 -19.15 1.60 -17.37
N ASP A 21 -18.49 0.50 -16.98
CA ASP A 21 -18.39 0.03 -15.59
C ASP A 21 -17.44 0.89 -14.73
N GLU A 22 -16.98 2.03 -15.25
CA GLU A 22 -16.05 2.95 -14.60
C GLU A 22 -14.73 2.29 -14.16
N ALA A 23 -14.37 1.14 -14.72
CA ALA A 23 -13.25 0.34 -14.25
C ALA A 23 -11.91 1.10 -14.34
N LEU A 24 -11.77 1.98 -15.34
CA LEU A 24 -10.62 2.89 -15.43
C LEU A 24 -10.57 3.89 -14.27
N LYS A 25 -11.71 4.48 -13.89
CA LYS A 25 -11.80 5.44 -12.79
C LYS A 25 -11.49 4.77 -11.45
N PHE A 26 -12.03 3.58 -11.20
CA PHE A 26 -11.73 2.79 -10.00
C PHE A 26 -10.28 2.30 -9.96
N SER A 27 -9.72 1.89 -11.11
CA SER A 27 -8.30 1.49 -11.18
C SER A 27 -7.36 2.67 -10.90
N ALA A 28 -7.70 3.85 -11.43
CA ALA A 28 -6.97 5.08 -11.16
C ALA A 28 -7.06 5.45 -9.67
N SER A 29 -8.26 5.48 -9.09
CA SER A 29 -8.42 5.82 -7.67
C SER A 29 -7.69 4.82 -6.77
N LEU A 30 -7.79 3.52 -7.03
CA LEU A 30 -7.08 2.48 -6.27
C LEU A 30 -5.56 2.67 -6.31
N SER A 31 -5.02 2.99 -7.48
CA SER A 31 -3.57 3.24 -7.65
C SER A 31 -3.14 4.49 -6.89
N TYR A 32 -3.90 5.58 -7.02
CA TYR A 32 -3.68 6.82 -6.27
C TYR A 32 -3.72 6.56 -4.77
N TYR A 33 -4.80 5.96 -4.26
CA TYR A 33 -4.92 5.65 -2.84
C TYR A 33 -3.76 4.79 -2.38
N THR A 34 -3.38 3.74 -3.11
CA THR A 34 -2.27 2.86 -2.71
C THR A 34 -0.94 3.61 -2.59
N ILE A 35 -0.57 4.42 -3.60
CA ILE A 35 0.72 5.14 -3.60
C ILE A 35 0.77 6.16 -2.45
N PHE A 36 -0.31 6.90 -2.20
CA PHE A 36 -0.35 7.92 -1.15
C PHE A 36 -0.56 7.33 0.25
N SER A 37 -1.24 6.19 0.38
CA SER A 37 -1.52 5.53 1.66
C SER A 37 -0.45 4.56 2.14
N ILE A 38 0.41 4.03 1.25
CA ILE A 38 1.35 2.97 1.64
C ILE A 38 2.28 3.39 2.79
N SER A 39 2.77 4.63 2.76
CA SER A 39 3.64 5.17 3.80
C SER A 39 2.96 5.25 5.18
N PRO A 40 1.82 5.96 5.35
CA PRO A 40 1.12 6.00 6.63
C PRO A 40 0.55 4.63 7.05
N LEU A 41 0.12 3.78 6.10
CA LEU A 41 -0.37 2.44 6.40
C LEU A 41 0.71 1.57 7.04
N ILE A 42 1.94 1.62 6.53
CA ILE A 42 3.09 0.88 7.10
C ILE A 42 3.34 1.33 8.55
N ILE A 43 3.28 2.63 8.83
CA ILE A 43 3.43 3.16 10.20
C ILE A 43 2.36 2.58 11.13
N ILE A 44 1.10 2.56 10.69
CA ILE A 44 -0.01 2.00 11.47
C ILE A 44 0.22 0.51 11.72
N VAL A 45 0.56 -0.27 10.69
CA VAL A 45 0.80 -1.72 10.81
C VAL A 45 1.92 -2.02 11.79
N ILE A 46 3.04 -1.30 11.70
CA ILE A 46 4.18 -1.44 12.62
C ILE A 46 3.79 -1.05 14.04
N SER A 47 3.03 0.02 14.22
CA SER A 47 2.59 0.48 15.54
C SER A 47 1.71 -0.57 16.20
N VAL A 48 0.73 -1.11 15.48
CA VAL A 48 -0.15 -2.18 15.97
C VAL A 48 0.66 -3.46 16.26
N ALA A 49 1.57 -3.84 15.38
CA ALA A 49 2.43 -5.00 15.60
C ALA A 49 3.32 -4.81 16.84
N GLY A 50 3.86 -3.61 17.07
CA GLY A 50 4.70 -3.29 18.22
C GLY A 50 3.91 -3.35 19.54
N LEU A 51 2.62 -2.99 19.53
CA LEU A 51 1.74 -3.14 20.69
C LEU A 51 1.44 -4.60 21.02
N VAL A 52 1.29 -5.47 20.00
CA VAL A 52 0.93 -6.88 20.20
C VAL A 52 2.14 -7.76 20.50
N PHE A 53 3.25 -7.55 19.80
CA PHE A 53 4.44 -8.42 19.86
C PHE A 53 5.61 -7.81 20.64
N GLY A 54 5.53 -6.54 21.04
CA GLY A 54 6.64 -5.78 21.62
C GLY A 54 7.50 -5.12 20.54
N GLN A 55 8.02 -3.92 20.82
CA GLN A 55 8.77 -3.12 19.84
C GLN A 55 10.03 -3.84 19.34
N ASP A 56 10.76 -4.51 20.23
CA ASP A 56 11.98 -5.27 19.92
C ASP A 56 11.73 -6.47 18.99
N ALA A 57 10.50 -7.01 18.97
CA ALA A 57 10.14 -8.15 18.14
C ALA A 57 9.81 -7.74 16.68
N VAL A 58 9.45 -6.49 16.48
CA VAL A 58 9.08 -5.91 15.18
C VAL A 58 10.31 -5.36 14.46
N GLU A 59 11.25 -4.81 15.23
CA GLU A 59 12.52 -4.32 14.73
C GLU A 59 13.32 -5.44 14.05
N GLY A 60 13.86 -5.18 12.85
CA GLY A 60 14.61 -6.17 12.08
C GLY A 60 13.75 -7.21 11.35
N ARG A 61 12.68 -7.77 11.95
CA ARG A 61 11.78 -8.72 11.26
C ARG A 61 11.05 -8.08 10.09
N VAL A 62 10.49 -6.89 10.32
CA VAL A 62 9.79 -6.14 9.26
C VAL A 62 10.75 -5.78 8.13
N TYR A 63 12.00 -5.42 8.45
CA TYR A 63 13.03 -5.14 7.46
C TYR A 63 13.26 -6.33 6.52
N TYR A 64 13.48 -7.54 7.06
CA TYR A 64 13.72 -8.72 6.22
C TYR A 64 12.51 -9.06 5.34
N GLN A 65 11.29 -8.89 5.86
CA GLN A 65 10.07 -9.15 5.10
C GLN A 65 9.92 -8.18 3.93
N ILE A 66 10.08 -6.87 4.18
CA ILE A 66 10.00 -5.84 3.14
C ILE A 66 11.14 -6.01 2.13
N LYS A 67 12.35 -6.33 2.60
CA LYS A 67 13.50 -6.57 1.73
C LYS A 67 13.23 -7.71 0.75
N SER A 68 12.59 -8.78 1.21
CA SER A 68 12.26 -9.93 0.36
C SER A 68 11.14 -9.66 -0.64
N LEU A 69 10.21 -8.75 -0.31
CA LEU A 69 9.02 -8.47 -1.13
C LEU A 69 9.25 -7.33 -2.14
N ILE A 70 9.96 -6.28 -1.72
CA ILE A 70 10.08 -5.02 -2.46
C ILE A 70 11.55 -4.73 -2.79
N GLY A 71 12.46 -5.00 -1.86
CA GLY A 71 13.90 -4.77 -2.05
C GLY A 71 14.55 -4.00 -0.90
N SER A 72 15.87 -3.89 -0.94
CA SER A 72 16.67 -3.28 0.14
C SER A 72 16.35 -1.81 0.37
N ASP A 73 16.10 -1.03 -0.68
CA ASP A 73 15.91 0.42 -0.57
C ASP A 73 14.62 0.76 0.19
N ALA A 74 13.53 0.08 -0.13
CA ALA A 74 12.26 0.21 0.58
C ALA A 74 12.39 -0.27 2.04
N ALA A 75 13.11 -1.38 2.26
CA ALA A 75 13.32 -1.92 3.59
C ALA A 75 14.12 -0.94 4.48
N LEU A 76 15.17 -0.31 3.94
CA LEU A 76 15.98 0.67 4.65
C LEU A 76 15.17 1.90 5.04
N GLN A 77 14.32 2.42 4.13
CA GLN A 77 13.43 3.55 4.45
C GLN A 77 12.49 3.21 5.61
N ILE A 78 11.86 2.03 5.60
CA ILE A 78 10.96 1.61 6.67
C ILE A 78 11.72 1.42 7.98
N GLN A 79 12.91 0.80 7.96
CA GLN A 79 13.74 0.65 9.16
C GLN A 79 14.08 2.02 9.78
N HIS A 80 14.34 3.03 8.95
CA HIS A 80 14.59 4.40 9.41
C HIS A 80 13.36 5.03 10.07
N ILE A 81 12.17 4.78 9.52
CA ILE A 81 10.90 5.22 10.10
C ILE A 81 10.68 4.56 11.46
N ILE A 82 10.88 3.23 11.58
CA ILE A 82 10.76 2.48 12.83
C ILE A 82 11.69 3.07 13.91
N ALA A 83 12.97 3.25 13.58
CA ALA A 83 13.97 3.78 14.50
C ALA A 83 13.64 5.21 14.96
N THR A 84 13.03 6.02 14.09
CA THR A 84 12.59 7.38 14.44
C THR A 84 11.38 7.37 15.37
N VAL A 85 10.44 6.43 15.17
CA VAL A 85 9.25 6.28 16.01
C VAL A 85 9.61 5.79 17.42
N GLN A 86 10.61 4.92 17.57
CA GLN A 86 11.09 4.45 18.88
C GLN A 86 11.63 5.58 19.77
N LEU A 87 12.19 6.64 19.20
CA LEU A 87 12.70 7.79 19.96
C LEU A 87 11.58 8.70 20.49
N GLN A 88 10.36 8.55 19.98
CA GLN A 88 9.24 9.40 20.30
C GLN A 88 8.18 8.61 21.07
N ASP A 89 8.23 8.75 22.40
CA ASP A 89 7.38 8.12 23.43
C ASP A 89 5.90 8.56 23.36
N LYS A 90 5.30 8.56 22.15
CA LYS A 90 3.97 9.09 21.84
C LYS A 90 3.17 8.12 20.96
N GLY A 91 2.90 6.93 21.49
CA GLY A 91 2.11 5.89 20.81
C GLY A 91 0.69 6.32 20.37
N VAL A 92 0.14 7.40 20.94
CA VAL A 92 -1.19 7.92 20.57
C VAL A 92 -1.10 9.02 19.50
N ALA A 93 -0.12 9.91 19.57
CA ALA A 93 -0.02 11.04 18.63
C ALA A 93 0.38 10.57 17.23
N GLY A 94 1.31 9.62 17.11
CA GLY A 94 1.72 9.06 15.82
C GLY A 94 0.58 8.33 15.09
N THR A 95 -0.24 7.59 15.85
CA THR A 95 -1.42 6.89 15.32
C THR A 95 -2.47 7.87 14.79
N ILE A 96 -2.74 8.96 15.51
CA ILE A 96 -3.68 10.00 15.08
C ILE A 96 -3.19 10.70 13.82
N VAL A 97 -1.91 11.07 13.76
CA VAL A 97 -1.32 11.71 12.57
C VAL A 97 -1.35 10.77 11.36
N GLY A 98 -1.00 9.51 11.54
CA GLY A 98 -1.08 8.50 10.47
C GLY A 98 -2.51 8.31 9.95
N PHE A 99 -3.49 8.29 10.84
CA PHE A 99 -4.90 8.21 10.48
C PHE A 99 -5.35 9.47 9.70
N CYS A 100 -4.97 10.66 10.13
CA CYS A 100 -5.29 11.92 9.44
C CYS A 100 -4.61 12.08 8.06
N ILE A 101 -3.52 11.36 7.79
CA ILE A 101 -2.86 11.38 6.47
C ILE A 101 -3.48 10.33 5.53
N LEU A 102 -4.00 9.24 6.09
CA LEU A 102 -4.62 8.15 5.34
C LEU A 102 -6.01 8.50 4.79
N PHE A 103 -6.74 9.36 5.50
CA PHE A 103 -8.09 9.81 5.18
C PHE A 103 -8.11 11.27 4.70
#